data_AF-A0A078L2J7-F1
#
_entry.id   AF-A0A078L2J7-F1
#
_cell.length_a   1.000
_cell.length_b   1.000
_cell.length_c   1.000
_cell.angle_alpha   90.00
_cell.angle_beta   90.00
_cell.angle_gamma   90.00
#
_symmetry.space_group_name_H-M   'P 1'
#
loop_
_entity.id
_entity.type
_entity.pdbx_description
1 polymer ?
#
loop_
_entity_poly.entity_id
_entity_poly.type
_entity_poly.pdbx_seq_one_letter_code
_entity_poly.pdbx_strand_id
1 'polypeptide(L)'
;MFGLDPEVKEEYVWFGETRRPSSMLIERKVCSAWITNQDGQHISYPVGLSQSESVLSQLQDPHLYPELFALSKEIKKWRFYHHFRTDHESSIRTPQIGTRTQVLGNDGYNLAAALQTIIETGNRELLAESVDRPSQVQN
;
A
#
# COMPACT_ATOMS: atom_id res chain seq x y z
N MET A 1 17.85 14.46 -14.91
CA MET A 1 18.65 13.83 -13.83
C MET A 1 17.70 13.07 -12.92
N PHE A 2 17.12 11.93 -13.35
CA PHE A 2 16.30 10.95 -12.58
C PHE A 2 15.98 9.72 -13.47
N GLY A 3 16.90 9.33 -14.38
CA GLY A 3 16.61 8.32 -15.42
C GLY A 3 16.54 6.87 -14.92
N LEU A 4 16.67 6.66 -13.61
CA LEU A 4 16.61 5.35 -12.95
C LEU A 4 15.48 5.30 -11.91
N ASP A 5 14.63 6.32 -11.86
CA ASP A 5 13.47 6.31 -10.98
C ASP A 5 12.52 5.19 -11.42
N PRO A 6 11.89 4.48 -10.46
CA PRO A 6 10.99 3.41 -10.78
C PRO A 6 9.74 3.93 -11.51
N GLU A 7 9.41 3.28 -12.62
CA GLU A 7 8.25 3.58 -13.45
C GLU A 7 7.24 2.44 -13.42
N VAL A 8 5.96 2.80 -13.29
CA VAL A 8 4.82 1.90 -13.47
C VAL A 8 4.55 1.75 -14.96
N LYS A 9 5.15 0.71 -15.55
CA LYS A 9 4.99 0.38 -16.97
C LYS A 9 3.60 -0.16 -17.30
N GLU A 10 3.10 -1.06 -16.46
CA GLU A 10 1.78 -1.65 -16.61
C GLU A 10 1.12 -1.84 -15.25
N GLU A 11 -0.20 -1.68 -15.21
CA GLU A 11 -1.01 -1.95 -14.02
C GLU A 11 -2.36 -2.50 -14.48
N TYR A 12 -2.83 -3.56 -13.84
CA TYR A 12 -4.10 -4.19 -14.16
C TYR A 12 -4.87 -4.49 -12.89
N VAL A 13 -6.16 -4.19 -12.90
CA VAL A 13 -7.11 -4.58 -11.85
C VAL A 13 -8.25 -5.30 -12.53
N TRP A 14 -8.61 -6.48 -12.03
CA TRP A 14 -9.72 -7.26 -12.57
C TRP A 14 -10.54 -7.88 -11.46
N PHE A 15 -11.77 -8.28 -11.79
CA PHE A 15 -12.65 -9.02 -10.91
C PHE A 15 -12.49 -10.54 -11.09
N GLY A 16 -12.54 -11.28 -9.97
CA GLY A 16 -12.46 -12.74 -9.94
C GLY A 16 -11.04 -13.31 -10.01
N GLU A 17 -10.95 -14.63 -10.07
CA GLU A 17 -9.69 -15.37 -9.92
C GLU A 17 -8.77 -15.26 -11.14
N THR A 18 -9.34 -15.07 -12.34
CA THR A 18 -8.58 -15.03 -13.59
C THR A 18 -8.79 -13.71 -14.31
N ARG A 19 -7.68 -13.12 -14.78
CA ARG A 19 -7.69 -11.95 -15.65
C ARG A 19 -8.33 -12.30 -16.99
N ARG A 20 -9.47 -11.67 -17.31
CA ARG A 20 -10.15 -11.77 -18.61
C ARG A 20 -10.56 -10.37 -19.09
N PRO A 21 -10.69 -10.13 -20.41
CA PRO A 21 -11.11 -8.83 -20.92
C PRO A 21 -12.44 -8.35 -20.33
N SER A 22 -13.39 -9.26 -20.13
CA SER A 22 -14.71 -8.96 -19.55
C SER A 22 -14.69 -8.70 -18.05
N SER A 23 -13.61 -9.05 -17.34
CA SER A 23 -13.46 -8.79 -15.91
C SER A 23 -12.48 -7.66 -15.61
N MET A 24 -11.92 -7.01 -16.63
CA MET A 24 -10.97 -5.91 -16.45
C MET A 24 -11.68 -4.67 -15.90
N LEU A 25 -11.13 -4.11 -14.82
CA LEU A 25 -11.58 -2.87 -14.20
C LEU A 25 -10.63 -1.72 -14.54
N ILE A 26 -9.32 -1.96 -14.48
CA ILE A 26 -8.28 -1.01 -14.87
C ILE A 26 -7.29 -1.72 -15.77
N GLU A 27 -6.92 -1.07 -16.86
CA GLU A 27 -5.72 -1.38 -17.65
C GLU A 27 -4.92 -0.10 -17.80
N ARG A 28 -3.67 -0.08 -17.34
CA ARG A 28 -2.73 1.01 -17.55
C ARG A 28 -1.56 0.53 -18.38
N LYS A 29 -1.14 1.36 -19.34
CA LYS A 29 0.11 1.23 -20.08
C LYS A 29 0.84 2.57 -20.07
N VAL A 30 1.97 2.62 -19.38
CA VAL A 30 2.79 3.82 -19.18
C VAL A 30 1.93 4.98 -18.66
N CYS A 31 1.73 6.06 -19.41
CA CYS A 31 0.95 7.23 -18.98
C CYS A 31 -0.54 7.16 -19.35
N SER A 32 -0.98 6.09 -20.02
CA SER A 32 -2.38 5.92 -20.45
C SER A 32 -3.06 4.87 -19.60
N ALA A 33 -4.31 5.10 -19.22
CA ALA A 33 -5.14 4.08 -18.60
C ALA A 33 -6.54 4.05 -19.20
N TRP A 34 -7.15 2.88 -19.09
CA TRP A 34 -8.52 2.60 -19.42
C TRP A 34 -9.19 2.00 -18.20
N ILE A 35 -10.44 2.38 -17.99
CA ILE A 35 -11.24 2.01 -16.84
C ILE A 35 -12.61 1.56 -17.30
N THR A 36 -13.15 0.57 -16.62
CA THR A 36 -14.52 0.09 -16.89
C THR A 36 -15.49 0.91 -16.06
N ASN A 37 -16.41 1.62 -16.73
CA ASN A 37 -17.44 2.41 -16.07
C ASN A 37 -18.60 1.54 -15.54
N GLN A 38 -19.58 2.16 -14.89
CA GLN A 38 -20.77 1.48 -14.36
C GLN A 38 -21.61 0.80 -15.44
N ASP A 39 -21.57 1.29 -16.68
CA ASP A 39 -22.27 0.70 -17.83
C ASP A 39 -21.49 -0.49 -18.43
N GLY A 40 -20.36 -0.88 -17.84
CA GLY A 40 -19.50 -1.97 -18.32
C GLY A 40 -18.66 -1.62 -19.56
N GLN A 41 -18.59 -0.34 -19.92
CA GLN A 41 -17.81 0.14 -21.06
C GLN A 41 -16.37 0.43 -20.64
N HIS A 42 -15.42 -0.03 -21.45
CA HIS A 42 -14.01 0.24 -21.25
C HIS A 42 -13.61 1.55 -21.93
N ILE A 43 -13.42 2.60 -21.13
CA ILE A 43 -13.20 3.97 -21.60
C ILE A 43 -11.82 4.48 -21.18
N SER A 44 -11.28 5.46 -21.91
CA SER A 44 -10.02 6.11 -21.52
C SER A 44 -10.20 6.89 -20.21
N TYR A 45 -9.28 6.71 -19.28
CA TYR A 45 -9.20 7.55 -18.08
C TYR A 45 -8.76 8.97 -18.49
N PRO A 46 -9.51 10.01 -18.13
CA PRO A 46 -9.29 11.36 -18.68
C PRO A 46 -8.14 12.12 -18.00
N VAL A 47 -7.62 11.62 -16.88
CA VAL A 47 -6.55 12.29 -16.12
C VAL A 47 -5.18 11.79 -16.58
N GLY A 48 -4.27 12.73 -16.82
CA GLY A 48 -2.88 12.41 -17.14
C GLY A 48 -2.18 11.76 -15.95
N LEU A 49 -1.60 10.58 -16.18
CA LEU A 49 -0.99 9.80 -15.11
C LEU A 49 0.52 10.10 -14.99
N SER A 50 0.98 10.31 -13.76
CA SER A 50 2.42 10.22 -13.43
C SER A 50 2.97 8.83 -13.75
N GLN A 51 4.19 8.76 -14.28
CA GLN A 51 4.88 7.50 -14.59
C GLN A 51 5.20 6.68 -13.34
N SER A 52 5.38 7.33 -12.18
CA SER A 52 5.80 6.68 -10.93
C SER A 52 4.64 6.29 -10.01
N GLU A 53 3.41 6.68 -10.32
CA GLU A 53 2.25 6.45 -9.46
C GLU A 53 1.22 5.50 -10.10
N SER A 54 0.59 4.70 -9.25
CA SER A 54 -0.55 3.83 -9.61
C SER A 54 -1.81 4.64 -9.95
N VAL A 55 -2.65 4.10 -10.83
CA VAL A 55 -4.01 4.62 -11.11
C VAL A 55 -4.85 4.67 -9.83
N LEU A 56 -4.72 3.67 -8.95
CA LEU A 56 -5.44 3.61 -7.68
C LEU A 56 -5.07 4.76 -6.73
N SER A 57 -3.86 5.30 -6.84
CA SER A 57 -3.45 6.48 -6.05
C SER A 57 -4.17 7.76 -6.51
N GLN A 58 -4.42 7.88 -7.82
CA GLN A 58 -4.99 9.07 -8.46
C GLN A 58 -6.51 9.02 -8.70
N LEU A 59 -7.19 7.95 -8.29
CA LEU A 59 -8.64 7.82 -8.35
C LEU A 59 -9.31 8.84 -7.41
N GLN A 60 -10.09 9.77 -8.00
CA GLN A 60 -10.74 10.88 -7.27
C GLN A 60 -12.27 10.76 -7.21
N ASP A 61 -12.89 9.94 -8.06
CA ASP A 61 -14.35 9.90 -8.26
C ASP A 61 -14.99 8.59 -7.75
N PRO A 62 -15.39 8.51 -6.45
CA PRO A 62 -16.05 7.32 -5.90
C PRO A 62 -17.33 6.95 -6.63
N HIS A 63 -18.04 7.93 -7.17
CA HIS A 63 -19.33 7.73 -7.82
C HIS A 63 -19.21 7.10 -9.20
N LEU A 64 -18.09 7.26 -9.89
CA LEU A 64 -17.89 6.66 -11.20
C LEU A 64 -17.36 5.23 -11.08
N TYR A 65 -16.58 4.95 -10.03
CA TYR A 65 -15.85 3.70 -9.86
C TYR A 65 -15.87 3.20 -8.40
N PRO A 66 -17.02 2.80 -7.86
CA PRO A 66 -17.17 2.50 -6.44
C PRO A 66 -16.30 1.32 -5.97
N GLU A 67 -16.20 0.25 -6.75
CA GLU A 67 -15.36 -0.93 -6.41
C GLU A 67 -13.87 -0.56 -6.39
N LEU A 68 -13.42 0.21 -7.38
CA LEU A 68 -12.03 0.65 -7.48
C LEU A 68 -11.68 1.66 -6.38
N PHE A 69 -12.62 2.52 -6.00
CA PHE A 69 -12.44 3.42 -4.88
C PHE A 69 -12.33 2.66 -3.56
N ALA A 70 -13.16 1.63 -3.34
CA ALA A 70 -13.07 0.77 -2.16
C ALA A 70 -11.71 0.04 -2.10
N LEU A 71 -11.26 -0.51 -3.24
CA LEU A 71 -9.95 -1.14 -3.35
C LEU A 71 -8.80 -0.15 -3.07
N SER A 72 -8.84 1.03 -3.66
CA SER A 72 -7.87 2.11 -3.42
C SER A 72 -7.80 2.45 -1.93
N LYS A 73 -8.95 2.58 -1.26
CA LYS A 73 -9.03 2.86 0.18
C LYS A 73 -8.41 1.73 1.01
N GLU A 74 -8.60 0.47 0.62
CA GLU A 74 -8.04 -0.67 1.33
C GLU A 74 -6.51 -0.74 1.16
N ILE A 75 -6.02 -0.64 -0.07
CA ILE A 75 -4.58 -0.64 -0.36
C ILE A 75 -3.88 0.55 0.31
N LYS A 76 -4.52 1.73 0.37
CA LYS A 76 -4.00 2.92 1.07
C LYS A 76 -3.83 2.72 2.59
N LYS A 77 -4.36 1.65 3.19
CA LYS A 77 -4.09 1.30 4.59
C LYS A 77 -2.80 0.51 4.75
N TRP A 78 -2.30 -0.12 3.69
CA TRP A 78 -1.09 -0.92 3.75
C TRP A 78 0.12 -0.01 3.91
N ARG A 79 1.08 -0.44 4.72
CA ARG A 79 2.36 0.22 4.92
C ARG A 79 3.44 -0.83 4.68
N PHE A 80 4.37 -0.51 3.80
CA PHE A 80 5.50 -1.36 3.49
C PHE A 80 6.75 -0.74 4.09
N TYR A 81 7.48 -1.53 4.88
CA TYR A 81 8.77 -1.13 5.44
C TYR A 81 9.84 -2.03 4.82
N HIS A 82 10.81 -1.43 4.13
CA HIS A 82 11.83 -2.19 3.41
C HIS A 82 12.89 -2.76 4.35
N HIS A 83 13.49 -1.89 5.15
CA HIS A 83 14.54 -2.27 6.07
C HIS A 83 14.61 -1.27 7.21
N PHE A 84 14.88 -1.80 8.38
CA PHE A 84 15.19 -1.04 9.58
C PHE A 84 16.66 -1.25 9.92
N ARG A 85 17.40 -0.16 10.11
CA ARG A 85 18.79 -0.25 10.57
C ARG A 85 18.84 -1.00 11.90
N THR A 86 19.79 -1.91 12.04
CA THR A 86 19.98 -2.71 13.26
C THR A 86 21.38 -2.59 13.84
N ASP A 87 22.22 -1.71 13.28
CA ASP A 87 23.53 -1.37 13.82
C ASP A 87 23.40 -0.57 15.14
N HIS A 88 24.55 -0.35 15.79
CA HIS A 88 24.62 0.28 17.10
C HIS A 88 24.05 1.72 17.12
N GLU A 89 24.10 2.44 16.00
CA GLU A 89 23.60 3.82 15.91
C GLU A 89 22.13 3.89 15.46
N SER A 90 21.45 2.75 15.34
CA SER A 90 20.05 2.73 14.92
C SER A 90 19.13 3.44 15.92
N SER A 91 18.24 4.28 15.41
CA SER A 91 17.17 4.92 16.17
C SER A 91 16.28 3.92 16.91
N ILE A 92 16.18 2.67 16.44
CA ILE A 92 15.40 1.60 17.07
C ILE A 92 16.05 1.09 18.36
N ARG A 93 17.38 1.15 18.46
CA ARG A 93 18.14 0.70 19.64
C ARG A 93 18.33 1.78 20.69
N THR A 94 17.94 3.01 20.39
CA THR A 94 18.09 4.15 21.30
C THR A 94 16.75 4.47 21.97
N PRO A 95 16.74 4.90 23.25
CA PRO A 95 15.52 5.35 23.90
C PRO A 95 14.92 6.56 23.17
N GLN A 96 13.64 6.48 22.81
CA GLN A 96 12.89 7.56 22.15
C GLN A 96 11.73 8.02 23.05
N ILE A 97 11.32 9.29 22.90
CA ILE A 97 10.13 9.81 23.58
C ILE A 97 8.90 9.10 23.00
N GLY A 98 8.23 8.31 23.83
CA GLY A 98 7.04 7.57 23.43
C GLY A 98 5.79 8.42 23.44
N THR A 99 5.27 8.78 22.28
CA THR A 99 3.92 9.31 22.11
C THR A 99 3.06 8.27 21.39
N ARG A 100 1.77 8.20 21.74
CA ARG A 100 0.85 7.23 21.15
C ARG A 100 0.81 7.40 19.63
N THR A 101 1.12 6.33 18.90
CA THR A 101 1.23 6.34 17.43
C THR A 101 0.65 5.07 16.84
N GLN A 102 -0.14 5.24 15.79
CA GLN A 102 -0.71 4.12 15.01
C GLN A 102 0.18 3.74 13.82
N VAL A 103 1.22 4.53 13.54
CA VAL A 103 2.08 4.35 12.36
C VAL A 103 3.54 4.25 12.80
N LEU A 104 4.20 3.18 12.35
CA LEU A 104 5.64 2.99 12.51
C LEU A 104 6.38 3.93 11.56
N GLY A 105 7.38 4.65 12.07
CA GLY A 105 8.22 5.54 11.26
C GLY A 105 9.05 4.76 10.25
N ASN A 106 9.44 5.39 9.14
CA ASN A 106 10.19 4.73 8.07
C ASN A 106 11.57 4.19 8.53
N ASP A 107 12.19 4.84 9.51
CA ASP A 107 13.44 4.44 10.17
C ASP A 107 13.20 3.64 11.47
N GLY A 108 11.93 3.45 11.85
CA GLY A 108 11.51 2.67 13.01
C GLY A 108 11.74 3.34 14.38
N TYR A 109 12.12 4.62 14.46
CA TYR A 109 12.44 5.27 15.74
C TYR A 109 11.34 5.11 16.80
N ASN A 110 10.07 5.12 16.39
CA ASN A 110 8.93 5.02 17.28
C ASN A 110 8.42 3.58 17.50
N LEU A 111 9.24 2.56 17.21
CA LEU A 111 8.85 1.14 17.32
C LEU A 111 8.26 0.80 18.69
N ALA A 112 8.93 1.19 19.77
CA ALA A 112 8.44 0.93 21.12
C ALA A 112 7.07 1.60 21.37
N ALA A 113 6.88 2.83 20.89
CA ALA A 113 5.63 3.56 21.03
C ALA A 113 4.48 2.96 20.19
N ALA A 114 4.79 2.45 19.00
CA ALA A 114 3.84 1.74 18.14
C ALA A 114 3.40 0.42 18.78
N LEU A 115 4.35 -0.39 19.28
CA LEU A 115 4.06 -1.64 19.99
C LEU A 115 3.22 -1.38 21.25
N GLN A 116 3.58 -0.38 22.06
CA GLN A 116 2.81 0.01 23.23
C GLN A 116 1.38 0.43 22.85
N THR A 117 1.21 1.17 21.76
CA THR A 117 -0.11 1.56 21.26
C THR A 117 -0.95 0.34 20.88
N ILE A 118 -0.37 -0.68 20.27
CA ILE A 118 -1.06 -1.95 19.95
C ILE A 118 -1.45 -2.69 21.23
N ILE A 119 -0.57 -2.74 22.24
CA ILE A 119 -0.86 -3.37 23.54
C ILE A 119 -2.05 -2.69 24.23
N GLU A 120 -2.13 -1.36 24.16
CA GLU A 120 -3.19 -0.60 24.83
C GLU A 120 -4.53 -0.57 24.09
N THR A 121 -4.51 -0.71 22.76
CA THR A 121 -5.69 -0.39 21.91
C THR A 121 -6.09 -1.50 20.94
N GLY A 122 -5.20 -2.46 20.73
CA GLY A 122 -5.36 -3.55 19.78
C GLY A 122 -5.44 -4.91 20.47
N ASN A 123 -5.03 -5.95 19.74
CA ASN A 123 -5.04 -7.33 20.23
C ASN A 123 -3.64 -7.70 20.74
N ARG A 124 -3.47 -7.67 22.07
CA ARG A 124 -2.21 -7.95 22.74
C ARG A 124 -1.76 -9.40 22.53
N GLU A 125 -2.69 -10.34 22.55
CA GLU A 125 -2.43 -11.76 22.42
C GLU A 125 -1.89 -12.09 21.02
N LEU A 126 -2.54 -11.54 19.98
CA LEU A 126 -2.09 -11.68 18.59
C LEU A 126 -0.70 -11.06 18.38
N LEU A 127 -0.42 -9.92 19.03
CA LEU A 127 0.91 -9.30 18.97
C LEU A 127 1.97 -10.22 19.58
N ALA A 128 1.72 -10.77 20.77
CA ALA A 128 2.67 -11.67 21.43
C ALA A 128 2.93 -12.92 20.57
N GLU A 129 1.87 -13.54 20.03
CA GLU A 129 2.01 -14.69 19.12
C GLU A 129 2.83 -14.34 17.87
N SER A 130 2.59 -13.15 17.28
CA SER A 130 3.30 -12.71 16.08
C SER A 130 4.79 -12.47 16.31
N VAL A 131 5.18 -12.03 17.52
CA VAL A 131 6.57 -11.80 17.90
C VAL A 131 7.29 -13.11 18.22
N ASP A 132 6.60 -14.05 18.88
CA ASP A 132 7.17 -15.35 19.26
C ASP A 132 7.29 -16.32 18.07
N ARG A 133 6.50 -16.12 17.00
CA ARG A 133 6.57 -16.94 15.79
C ARG A 133 7.89 -16.66 15.06
N PRO A 134 8.79 -17.65 14.88
CA PRO A 134 9.96 -17.46 14.04
C PRO A 134 9.50 -17.18 12.61
N SER A 135 10.00 -16.10 12.01
CA SER A 135 9.69 -15.70 10.64
C SER A 135 10.04 -16.83 9.67
N GLN A 136 9.03 -17.60 9.25
CA GLN A 136 9.15 -18.45 8.07
C GLN A 136 9.20 -17.52 6.87
N VAL A 137 10.41 -17.08 6.53
CA VAL A 137 10.67 -16.40 5.27
C VAL A 137 10.53 -17.48 4.19
N GLN A 138 9.36 -17.51 3.56
CA GLN A 138 9.06 -18.38 2.44
C GLN A 138 9.78 -17.79 1.21
N ASN A 139 10.90 -18.42 0.84
CA ASN A 139 11.59 -18.21 -0.44
C ASN A 139 10.89 -18.99 -1.55
#